data_AF-A0AAF0MKM4-F1
#
_entry.id   AF-A0AAF0MKM4-F1
#
_cell.length_a   1.000
_cell.length_b   1.000
_cell.length_c   1.000
_cell.angle_alpha   90.00
_cell.angle_beta   90.00
_cell.angle_gamma   90.00
#
_symmetry.space_group_name_H-M   'P 1'
#
loop_
_entity.id
_entity.type
_entity.pdbx_description
1 polymer ?
#
loop_
_entity_poly.entity_id
_entity_poly.type
_entity_poly.pdbx_seq_one_letter_code
_entity_poly.pdbx_strand_id
1 'polypeptide(L)'
;MSELKPCPECGSDDLNIMTEYTSGNRVIHCTGCHKYYDHLKLTREDTLSDIFERWNEYAQNYKPKPKTESVLKPCPFCGSEELVFADEEDGSCCIRCTDCGAQVGHYRDYMSDNEDIAGLWNRRASE
;
A
#
# COMPACT_ATOMS: atom_id res chain seq x y z
N MET A 1 -30.64 5.96 5.43
CA MET A 1 -29.39 5.35 5.90
C MET A 1 -28.50 5.24 4.68
N SER A 2 -27.38 5.94 4.66
CA SER A 2 -26.46 5.91 3.52
C SER A 2 -25.73 4.56 3.51
N GLU A 3 -25.80 3.84 2.40
CA GLU A 3 -25.06 2.59 2.20
C GLU A 3 -23.56 2.91 2.05
N LEU A 4 -22.71 2.03 2.60
CA LEU A 4 -21.26 2.16 2.46
C LEU A 4 -20.86 1.78 1.04
N LYS A 5 -20.14 2.64 0.33
CA LYS A 5 -19.61 2.32 -1.00
C LYS A 5 -18.58 1.18 -0.91
N PRO A 6 -18.43 0.33 -1.93
CA PRO A 6 -17.40 -0.70 -1.94
C PRO A 6 -15.99 -0.09 -1.95
N CYS A 7 -14.99 -0.92 -1.63
CA CYS A 7 -13.58 -0.60 -1.75
C CYS A 7 -13.26 -0.04 -3.14
N PRO A 8 -12.75 1.20 -3.25
CA PRO A 8 -12.48 1.79 -4.55
C PRO A 8 -11.26 1.18 -5.25
N GLU A 9 -10.45 0.38 -4.54
CA GLU A 9 -9.26 -0.29 -5.09
C GLU A 9 -9.54 -1.68 -5.67
N CYS A 10 -10.31 -2.50 -4.95
CA CYS A 10 -10.58 -3.89 -5.36
C CYS A 10 -12.06 -4.16 -5.69
N GLY A 11 -12.96 -3.23 -5.40
CA GLY A 11 -14.40 -3.38 -5.62
C GLY A 11 -15.13 -4.23 -4.58
N SER A 12 -14.46 -4.72 -3.54
CA SER A 12 -15.08 -5.53 -2.47
C SER A 12 -15.97 -4.66 -1.56
N ASP A 13 -17.13 -5.19 -1.20
CA ASP A 13 -18.03 -4.62 -0.18
C ASP A 13 -17.68 -5.04 1.26
N ASP A 14 -16.68 -5.92 1.45
CA ASP A 14 -16.28 -6.43 2.76
C ASP A 14 -15.32 -5.47 3.48
N LEU A 15 -15.90 -4.45 4.10
CA LEU A 15 -15.22 -3.38 4.81
C LEU A 15 -15.49 -3.47 6.31
N ASN A 16 -14.42 -3.60 7.09
CA ASN A 16 -14.47 -3.66 8.54
C ASN A 16 -13.98 -2.36 9.17
N ILE A 17 -14.74 -1.83 10.12
CA ILE A 17 -14.31 -0.69 10.95
C ILE A 17 -13.71 -1.24 12.23
N MET A 18 -12.42 -0.98 12.44
CA MET A 18 -11.68 -1.42 13.61
C MET A 18 -11.21 -0.23 14.43
N THR A 19 -10.90 -0.47 15.71
CA THR A 19 -10.31 0.54 16.60
C THR A 19 -8.86 0.16 16.86
N GLU A 20 -7.94 1.09 16.59
CA GLU A 20 -6.53 0.93 16.91
C GLU A 20 -6.30 0.97 18.42
N TYR A 21 -5.61 -0.04 18.95
CA TYR A 21 -5.41 -0.20 20.39
C TYR A 21 -4.55 0.90 21.03
N THR A 22 -3.59 1.44 20.29
CA THR A 22 -2.61 2.42 20.79
C THR A 22 -3.16 3.85 20.80
N SER A 23 -3.87 4.22 19.74
CA SER A 23 -4.38 5.59 19.55
C SER A 23 -5.86 5.73 19.94
N GLY A 24 -6.61 4.63 19.98
CA GLY A 24 -8.07 4.66 20.07
C GLY A 24 -8.75 5.20 18.81
N ASN A 25 -7.98 5.43 17.74
CA ASN A 25 -8.49 5.87 16.45
C ASN A 25 -9.23 4.75 15.75
N ARG A 26 -10.11 5.11 14.83
CA ARG A 26 -10.81 4.13 14.00
C ARG A 26 -10.13 4.02 12.65
N VAL A 27 -10.15 2.83 12.08
CA VAL A 27 -9.60 2.55 10.77
C VAL A 27 -10.57 1.68 9.99
N ILE A 28 -10.68 1.94 8.69
CA ILE A 28 -11.39 1.04 7.77
C ILE A 28 -10.37 0.07 7.21
N HIS A 29 -10.69 -1.22 7.26
CA HIS A 29 -9.91 -2.30 6.69
C HIS A 29 -10.75 -3.04 5.66
N CYS A 30 -10.27 -3.09 4.43
CA CYS A 30 -10.86 -3.91 3.38
C CYS A 30 -10.30 -5.32 3.47
N THR A 31 -11.14 -6.33 3.69
CA THR A 31 -10.66 -7.73 3.77
C THR A 31 -10.40 -8.33 2.39
N GLY A 32 -10.99 -7.76 1.33
CA GLY A 32 -10.76 -8.20 -0.05
C GLY A 32 -9.35 -7.90 -0.57
N CYS A 33 -8.80 -6.73 -0.22
CA CYS A 33 -7.43 -6.34 -0.59
C CYS A 33 -6.46 -6.19 0.59
N HIS A 34 -6.92 -6.48 1.81
CA HIS A 34 -6.17 -6.36 3.06
C HIS A 34 -5.54 -4.98 3.30
N LYS A 35 -6.12 -3.92 2.73
CA LYS A 35 -5.64 -2.54 2.90
C LYS A 35 -6.33 -1.84 4.07
N TYR A 36 -5.55 -1.04 4.77
CA TYR A 36 -5.96 -0.21 5.89
C TYR A 36 -6.01 1.25 5.44
N TYR A 37 -7.05 1.97 5.86
CA TYR A 37 -7.30 3.36 5.48
C TYR A 37 -7.17 4.29 6.71
N ASP A 38 -6.02 4.26 7.38
CA ASP A 38 -5.72 5.08 8.56
C ASP A 38 -5.62 6.58 8.24
N HIS A 39 -5.26 6.91 7.00
CA HIS A 39 -5.17 8.29 6.50
C HIS A 39 -6.50 9.05 6.51
N LEU A 40 -7.64 8.37 6.70
CA LEU A 40 -8.95 9.01 6.89
C LEU A 40 -9.08 9.72 8.23
N LYS A 41 -8.10 9.55 9.14
CA LYS A 41 -8.01 10.23 10.44
C LYS A 41 -9.31 10.12 11.25
N LEU A 42 -9.90 8.93 11.29
CA LEU A 42 -11.11 8.69 12.05
C LEU A 42 -10.76 8.58 13.53
N THR A 43 -11.55 9.26 14.36
CA THR A 43 -11.39 9.31 15.80
C THR A 43 -12.45 8.44 16.49
N ARG A 44 -12.28 8.18 17.79
CA ARG A 44 -13.28 7.48 18.59
C ARG A 44 -14.61 8.22 18.73
N GLU A 45 -14.59 9.55 18.54
CA GLU A 45 -15.75 10.44 18.69
C GLU A 45 -16.64 10.42 17.45
N ASP A 46 -16.10 9.99 16.30
CA ASP A 46 -16.85 9.87 15.05
C ASP A 46 -17.94 8.79 15.16
N THR A 47 -19.17 9.15 14.78
CA THR A 47 -20.28 8.20 14.68
C THR A 47 -20.10 7.33 13.43
N LEU A 48 -20.89 6.26 13.32
CA LEU A 48 -20.91 5.46 12.10
C LEU A 48 -21.29 6.30 10.86
N SER A 49 -22.16 7.30 11.03
CA SER A 49 -22.54 8.20 9.94
C SER A 49 -21.38 9.07 9.47
N ASP A 50 -20.58 9.61 10.40
CA ASP A 50 -19.37 10.40 10.06
C ASP A 50 -18.34 9.55 9.32
N ILE A 51 -18.16 8.29 9.76
CA ILE A 51 -17.24 7.35 9.13
C ILE A 51 -17.70 7.01 7.71
N PHE A 52 -19.00 6.74 7.53
CA PHE A 52 -19.55 6.41 6.23
C PHE A 52 -19.47 7.59 5.27
N GLU A 53 -19.70 8.81 5.75
CA GLU A 53 -19.57 10.03 4.94
C GLU A 53 -18.12 10.21 4.44
N ARG A 54 -17.13 10.15 5.34
CA ARG A 54 -15.71 10.26 4.97
C ARG A 54 -15.27 9.16 4.02
N TRP A 55 -15.67 7.92 4.28
CA TRP A 55 -15.37 6.80 3.39
C TRP A 55 -15.99 7.00 2.01
N ASN A 56 -17.28 7.36 1.95
CA ASN A 56 -17.99 7.53 0.69
C ASN A 56 -17.45 8.72 -0.13
N GLU A 57 -17.02 9.79 0.54
CA GLU A 57 -16.32 10.90 -0.08
C GLU A 57 -14.96 10.45 -0.64
N TYR A 58 -14.17 9.71 0.14
CA TYR A 58 -12.90 9.15 -0.31
C TYR A 58 -13.09 8.23 -1.52
N ALA A 59 -13.99 7.25 -1.42
CA ALA A 59 -14.25 6.29 -2.49
C ALA A 59 -14.77 6.96 -3.77
N GLN A 60 -15.54 8.05 -3.64
CA GLN A 60 -16.00 8.85 -4.78
C GLN A 60 -14.89 9.63 -5.46
N ASN A 61 -13.97 10.17 -4.67
CA ASN A 61 -12.84 10.96 -5.16
C ASN A 61 -11.60 10.11 -5.41
N TYR A 62 -11.67 8.79 -5.18
CA TYR A 62 -10.56 7.89 -5.35
C TYR A 62 -10.14 7.90 -6.81
N LYS A 63 -8.93 8.39 -7.04
CA LYS A 63 -8.27 8.25 -8.31
C LYS A 63 -7.35 7.05 -8.16
N PRO A 64 -7.61 5.93 -8.87
CA PRO A 64 -6.66 4.83 -8.87
C PRO A 64 -5.33 5.42 -9.28
N LYS A 65 -4.32 5.23 -8.42
CA LYS A 65 -2.95 5.40 -8.90
C LYS A 65 -2.86 4.46 -10.12
N PRO A 66 -2.41 4.96 -11.29
CA PRO A 66 -2.17 4.05 -12.39
C PRO A 66 -1.25 2.99 -11.82
N LYS A 67 -1.71 1.72 -11.81
CA LYS A 67 -0.90 0.59 -11.41
C LYS A 67 0.26 0.62 -12.38
N THR A 68 1.33 1.30 -12.00
CA THR A 68 2.51 1.34 -12.83
C THR A 68 2.97 -0.10 -12.75
N GLU A 69 2.80 -0.85 -13.85
CA GLU A 69 3.75 -1.90 -14.18
C GLU A 69 5.10 -1.23 -14.02
N SER A 70 5.66 -1.40 -12.84
CA SER A 70 6.77 -0.58 -12.41
C SER A 70 7.94 -1.16 -13.15
N VAL A 71 8.17 -0.67 -14.36
CA VAL A 71 9.28 -1.07 -15.21
C VAL A 71 10.53 -0.75 -14.40
N LEU A 72 11.09 -1.78 -13.77
CA LEU A 72 12.29 -1.66 -12.98
C LEU A 72 13.43 -1.36 -13.95
N LYS A 73 14.19 -0.31 -13.67
CA LYS A 73 15.43 -0.04 -14.39
C LYS A 73 16.36 -1.26 -14.24
N PRO A 74 17.06 -1.67 -15.30
CA PRO A 74 17.98 -2.81 -15.24
C PRO A 74 19.00 -2.67 -14.12
N CYS A 75 19.44 -3.79 -13.56
CA CYS A 75 20.42 -3.86 -12.48
C CYS A 75 21.66 -3.00 -12.81
N PRO A 76 22.10 -2.10 -11.92
CA PRO A 76 23.21 -1.19 -12.23
C PRO A 76 24.57 -1.91 -12.20
N PHE A 77 24.64 -3.10 -11.59
CA PHE A 77 25.87 -3.86 -11.40
C PHE A 77 26.17 -4.79 -12.59
N CYS A 78 25.13 -5.44 -13.14
CA CYS A 78 25.29 -6.38 -14.25
C CYS A 78 24.48 -6.03 -15.51
N GLY A 79 23.61 -5.02 -15.46
CA GLY A 79 22.74 -4.62 -16.57
C GLY A 79 21.52 -5.52 -16.80
N SER A 80 21.32 -6.56 -15.98
CA SER A 80 20.21 -7.50 -16.15
C SER A 80 18.84 -6.90 -15.78
N GLU A 81 17.82 -7.25 -16.54
CA GLU A 81 16.41 -6.92 -16.28
C GLU A 81 15.72 -7.97 -15.37
N GLU A 82 16.43 -9.06 -15.04
CA GLU A 82 15.95 -10.14 -14.19
C GLU A 82 15.96 -9.72 -12.72
N LEU A 83 14.88 -9.04 -12.33
CA LEU A 83 14.67 -8.43 -11.02
C LEU A 83 13.40 -8.98 -10.39
N VAL A 84 13.46 -9.32 -9.10
CA VAL A 84 12.33 -9.85 -8.34
C VAL A 84 12.12 -9.04 -7.08
N PHE A 85 10.85 -8.91 -6.68
CA PHE A 85 10.49 -8.48 -5.33
C PHE A 85 10.69 -9.68 -4.40
N ALA A 86 11.42 -9.49 -3.30
CA ALA A 86 11.69 -10.52 -2.32
C ALA A 86 11.24 -10.04 -0.94
N ASP A 87 10.37 -10.84 -0.33
CA ASP A 87 9.92 -10.67 1.05
C ASP A 87 10.91 -11.38 2.00
N GLU A 88 11.41 -10.67 2.99
CA GLU A 88 12.30 -11.18 4.02
C GLU A 88 11.49 -11.66 5.24
N GLU A 89 12.06 -12.57 6.03
CA GLU A 89 11.38 -13.19 7.20
C GLU A 89 10.98 -12.17 8.29
N ASP A 90 11.63 -11.00 8.36
CA ASP A 90 11.28 -9.90 9.30
C ASP A 90 10.06 -9.08 8.81
N GLY A 91 9.46 -9.44 7.68
CA GLY A 91 8.34 -8.71 7.10
C GLY A 91 8.73 -7.54 6.22
N SER A 92 10.04 -7.40 5.91
CA SER A 92 10.51 -6.36 5.01
C SER A 92 10.51 -6.82 3.57
N CYS A 93 10.15 -5.93 2.63
CA CYS A 93 10.25 -6.22 1.19
C CYS A 93 11.48 -5.52 0.57
N CYS A 94 12.11 -6.16 -0.42
CA CYS A 94 13.25 -5.62 -1.15
C CYS A 94 13.18 -5.98 -2.66
N ILE A 95 14.00 -5.32 -3.49
CA ILE A 95 14.23 -5.75 -4.88
C ILE A 95 15.60 -6.41 -4.98
N ARG A 96 15.62 -7.59 -5.60
CA ARG A 96 16.80 -8.42 -5.81
C ARG A 96 16.99 -8.74 -7.28
N CYS A 97 18.23 -8.61 -7.75
CA CYS A 97 18.65 -9.14 -9.05
C CYS A 97 19.00 -10.62 -8.93
N THR A 98 18.38 -11.46 -9.77
CA THR A 98 18.60 -12.92 -9.75
C THR A 98 19.92 -13.32 -10.42
N ASP A 99 20.45 -12.46 -11.29
CA ASP A 99 21.66 -12.74 -12.08
C ASP A 99 22.96 -12.46 -11.28
N CYS A 100 23.09 -11.27 -10.68
CA CYS A 100 24.27 -10.89 -9.91
C CYS A 100 24.08 -10.93 -8.39
N GLY A 101 22.85 -11.17 -7.91
CA GLY A 101 22.54 -11.20 -6.48
C GLY A 101 22.50 -9.84 -5.78
N ALA A 102 22.69 -8.74 -6.51
CA ALA A 102 22.58 -7.39 -5.93
C ALA A 102 21.17 -7.15 -5.39
N GLN A 103 21.08 -6.56 -4.20
CA GLN A 103 19.82 -6.25 -3.52
C GLN A 103 19.83 -4.81 -2.99
N VAL A 104 18.68 -4.14 -3.01
CA VAL A 104 18.53 -2.78 -2.46
C VAL A 104 17.27 -2.67 -1.61
N GLY A 105 17.47 -2.10 -0.40
CA GLY A 105 16.42 -1.64 0.51
C GLY A 105 15.89 -2.73 1.44
N HIS A 106 15.95 -2.51 2.76
CA HIS A 106 15.18 -3.26 3.74
C HIS A 106 14.02 -2.37 4.19
N TYR A 107 12.84 -2.51 3.57
CA TYR A 107 11.68 -1.70 3.94
C TYR A 107 10.82 -2.50 4.92
N ARG A 108 10.91 -2.20 6.23
CA ARG A 108 10.14 -2.87 7.30
C ARG A 108 8.66 -2.52 7.33
N ASP A 109 8.20 -1.64 6.46
CA ASP A 109 6.81 -1.20 6.47
C ASP A 109 5.98 -2.07 5.53
N TYR A 110 5.18 -2.96 6.12
CA TYR A 110 4.10 -3.72 5.48
C TYR A 110 3.07 -2.84 4.71
N MET A 111 3.26 -1.52 4.68
CA MET A 111 2.35 -0.52 4.10
C MET A 111 2.84 0.11 2.79
N SER A 112 4.05 -0.16 2.30
CA SER A 112 4.49 0.41 1.02
C SER A 112 4.05 -0.49 -0.15
N ASP A 113 3.08 0.00 -0.92
CA ASP A 113 2.75 -0.50 -2.26
C ASP A 113 4.05 -0.78 -3.04
N ASN A 114 4.12 -1.88 -3.80
CA ASN A 114 5.29 -2.28 -4.61
C ASN A 114 5.85 -1.15 -5.51
N GLU A 115 5.02 -0.16 -5.83
CA GLU A 115 5.37 1.05 -6.57
C GLU A 115 6.38 1.96 -5.83
N ASP A 116 6.34 2.04 -4.49
CA ASP A 116 7.30 2.81 -3.69
C ASP A 116 8.69 2.16 -3.74
N ILE A 117 8.75 0.83 -3.65
CA ILE A 117 10.00 0.05 -3.70
C ILE A 117 10.62 0.15 -5.10
N ALA A 118 9.79 0.04 -6.15
CA ALA A 118 10.23 0.20 -7.53
C ALA A 118 10.70 1.63 -7.85
N GLY A 119 10.01 2.64 -7.30
CA GLY A 119 10.41 4.04 -7.39
C GLY A 119 11.78 4.27 -6.77
N LEU A 120 12.06 3.68 -5.61
CA LEU A 120 13.35 3.76 -4.93
C LEU A 120 14.45 3.04 -5.71
N TRP A 121 14.15 1.84 -6.23
CA TRP A 121 15.05 1.13 -7.14
C TRP A 121 15.40 2.01 -8.34
N ASN A 122 14.40 2.61 -9.00
CA ASN A 122 14.61 3.45 -10.18
C ASN A 122 15.28 4.80 -9.91
N ARG A 123 15.19 5.31 -8.67
CA ARG A 123 15.81 6.55 -8.20
C ARG A 123 17.17 6.35 -7.55
N ARG A 124 17.67 5.12 -7.43
CA ARG A 124 19.03 4.89 -6.94
C ARG A 124 19.98 5.83 -7.67
N ALA A 125 20.74 6.62 -6.91
CA ALA A 125 21.72 7.52 -7.49
C ALA A 125 22.72 6.66 -8.25
N SER A 126 22.74 6.78 -9.57
CA SER A 126 23.98 6.52 -10.31
C SER A 126 24.92 7.62 -9.88
N GLU A 127 25.88 7.31 -9.01
CA GLU A 127 27.10 8.11 -8.90
C GLU A 127 27.87 8.07 -10.23
#